data_AF-A0A074Z371-F1
#
_entry.id   AF-A0A074Z371-F1
#
_cell.length_a   1.000
_cell.length_b   1.000
_cell.length_c   1.000
_cell.angle_alpha   90.00
_cell.angle_beta   90.00
_cell.angle_gamma   90.00
#
_symmetry.space_group_name_H-M   'P 1'
#
loop_
_entity.id
_entity.type
_entity.pdbx_description
1 polymer ?
#
loop_
_entity_poly.entity_id
_entity_poly.type
_entity_poly.pdbx_seq_one_letter_code
_entity_poly.pdbx_strand_id
1 'polypeptide(L)'
;MVGAFPVFKLGSLALKQVSKPIVSFMKQRAKSNMFFRQYICLPPAQLYHMWETRLKLRILGLSKPKEVAKLSEDAAADLGAEMLGEILMFCFGAAILFYEYRRQARKEANKEDNIQKTFDELTNQINELSTLIQIHEARLREHTRLMAKITSDEHCE
;
A
#
# COMPACT_ATOMS: atom_id res chain seq x y z
N MET A 1 -22.57 4.97 1.10
CA MET A 1 -21.63 3.97 1.65
C MET A 1 -22.12 2.56 1.32
N VAL A 2 -22.14 2.19 0.04
CA VAL A 2 -22.59 0.86 -0.42
C VAL A 2 -21.66 0.48 -1.57
N GLY A 3 -20.75 -0.48 -1.33
CA GLY A 3 -19.74 -0.89 -2.29
C GLY A 3 -18.76 -1.94 -1.77
N ALA A 4 -18.58 -2.03 -0.44
CA ALA A 4 -17.68 -3.01 0.18
C ALA A 4 -18.25 -4.45 0.18
N PHE A 5 -19.57 -4.61 0.28
CA PHE A 5 -20.19 -5.94 0.45
C PHE A 5 -20.10 -6.86 -0.79
N PRO A 6 -20.24 -6.36 -2.04
CA PRO A 6 -20.07 -7.20 -3.23
C PRO A 6 -18.61 -7.54 -3.52
N VAL A 7 -17.69 -6.57 -3.38
CA VAL A 7 -16.26 -6.76 -3.68
C VAL A 7 -15.61 -7.75 -2.70
N PHE A 8 -15.92 -7.64 -1.42
CA PHE A 8 -15.40 -8.57 -0.40
C PHE A 8 -15.91 -10.01 -0.62
N LYS A 9 -17.19 -10.15 -1.00
CA LYS A 9 -17.79 -11.46 -1.25
C LYS A 9 -17.26 -12.09 -2.54
N LEU A 10 -17.04 -11.29 -3.59
CA LEU A 10 -16.39 -11.74 -4.82
C LEU A 10 -14.91 -12.07 -4.60
N GLY A 11 -14.19 -11.28 -3.82
CA GLY A 11 -12.79 -11.53 -3.46
C GLY A 11 -12.61 -12.83 -2.68
N SER A 12 -13.47 -13.10 -1.70
CA SER A 12 -13.41 -14.34 -0.91
C SER A 12 -13.81 -15.59 -1.71
N LEU A 13 -14.75 -15.48 -2.65
CA LEU A 13 -15.04 -16.56 -3.59
C LEU A 13 -13.90 -16.79 -4.58
N ALA A 14 -13.34 -15.73 -5.16
CA ALA A 14 -12.23 -15.81 -6.09
C ALA A 14 -10.99 -16.43 -5.43
N LEU A 15 -10.67 -16.08 -4.18
CA LEU A 15 -9.62 -16.74 -3.41
C LEU A 15 -9.87 -18.26 -3.34
N LYS A 16 -11.08 -18.68 -2.94
CA LYS A 16 -11.42 -20.12 -2.89
C LYS A 16 -11.33 -20.81 -4.24
N GLN A 17 -11.72 -20.13 -5.32
CA GLN A 17 -11.73 -20.69 -6.67
C GLN A 17 -10.36 -20.74 -7.32
N VAL A 18 -9.44 -19.85 -6.96
CA VAL A 18 -8.06 -19.85 -7.47
C VAL A 18 -7.17 -20.78 -6.63
N SER A 19 -7.41 -20.91 -5.33
CA SER A 19 -6.65 -21.83 -4.48
C SER A 19 -6.82 -23.30 -4.89
N LYS A 20 -8.04 -23.76 -5.20
CA LYS A 20 -8.28 -25.16 -5.59
C LYS A 20 -7.50 -25.66 -6.83
N PRO A 21 -7.53 -24.98 -7.99
CA PRO A 21 -6.79 -25.42 -9.17
C PRO A 21 -5.28 -25.32 -8.99
N ILE A 22 -4.78 -24.33 -8.24
CA ILE A 22 -3.36 -24.19 -7.95
C ILE A 22 -2.87 -25.33 -7.05
N VAL A 23 -3.60 -25.64 -5.98
CA VAL A 23 -3.27 -26.77 -5.10
C VAL A 23 -3.30 -28.08 -5.87
N SER A 24 -4.28 -28.28 -6.76
CA SER A 24 -4.33 -29.45 -7.65
C SER A 24 -3.11 -29.53 -8.57
N PHE A 25 -2.71 -28.42 -9.18
CA PHE A 25 -1.54 -28.33 -10.05
C PHE A 25 -0.24 -28.62 -9.28
N MET A 26 -0.10 -28.06 -8.08
CA MET A 26 1.07 -28.28 -7.23
C MET A 26 1.14 -29.72 -6.71
N LYS A 27 0.02 -30.35 -6.36
CA LYS A 27 -0.04 -31.77 -6.03
C LYS A 27 0.37 -32.64 -7.21
N GLN A 28 -0.07 -32.32 -8.43
CA GLN A 28 0.38 -33.00 -9.66
C GLN A 28 1.88 -32.81 -9.92
N ARG A 29 2.41 -31.61 -9.67
CA ARG A 29 3.84 -31.28 -9.83
C ARG A 29 4.71 -31.97 -8.77
N ALA A 30 4.21 -32.13 -7.55
CA ALA A 30 4.89 -32.86 -6.48
C ALA A 30 4.94 -34.37 -6.76
N LYS A 31 3.95 -34.92 -7.47
CA LYS A 31 3.95 -36.32 -7.93
C LYS A 31 4.87 -36.55 -9.13
N SER A 32 4.99 -35.57 -10.03
CA SER A 32 5.82 -35.72 -11.24
C SER A 32 7.31 -35.46 -11.00
N ASN A 33 7.70 -34.75 -9.93
CA ASN A 33 9.10 -34.43 -9.67
C ASN A 33 9.51 -34.73 -8.21
N MET A 34 10.29 -35.80 -8.02
CA MET A 34 10.85 -36.20 -6.72
C MET A 34 11.71 -35.12 -6.08
N PHE A 35 12.37 -34.26 -6.87
CA PHE A 35 13.18 -33.15 -6.35
C PHE A 35 12.29 -32.10 -5.67
N PHE A 36 11.14 -31.79 -6.28
CA PHE A 36 10.17 -30.87 -5.73
C PHE A 36 9.54 -31.44 -4.45
N ARG A 37 9.23 -32.73 -4.44
CA ARG A 37 8.75 -33.45 -3.26
C ARG A 37 9.74 -33.34 -2.09
N GLN A 38 10.99 -33.74 -2.31
CA GLN A 38 12.00 -33.85 -1.26
C GLN A 38 12.50 -32.49 -0.75
N TYR A 39 12.66 -31.51 -1.63
CA TYR A 39 13.36 -30.27 -1.29
C TYR A 39 12.41 -29.09 -0.97
N ILE A 40 11.18 -29.13 -1.45
CA ILE A 40 10.24 -28.01 -1.35
C ILE A 40 9.01 -28.39 -0.51
N CYS A 41 8.41 -29.57 -0.69
CA CYS A 41 7.23 -29.98 0.08
C CYS A 41 7.55 -30.63 1.45
N LEU A 42 8.54 -31.54 1.51
CA LEU A 42 8.87 -32.27 2.74
C LEU A 42 9.44 -31.41 3.88
N PRO A 43 10.40 -30.48 3.66
CA PRO A 43 10.99 -29.72 4.75
C PRO A 43 9.98 -28.87 5.54
N PRO A 44 9.07 -28.09 4.91
CA PRO A 44 8.07 -27.34 5.67
C PRO A 44 7.06 -28.25 6.36
N ALA A 45 6.67 -29.38 5.75
CA ALA A 45 5.76 -30.34 6.37
C ALA A 45 6.37 -30.99 7.64
N GLN A 46 7.65 -31.38 7.59
CA GLN A 46 8.36 -31.93 8.74
C GLN A 46 8.61 -30.87 9.82
N LEU A 47 8.97 -29.64 9.44
CA LEU A 47 9.11 -28.52 10.37
C LEU A 47 7.81 -28.22 11.10
N TYR A 48 6.67 -28.23 10.41
CA TYR A 48 5.36 -28.02 11.02
C TYR A 48 5.08 -29.07 12.09
N HIS A 49 5.30 -30.34 11.77
CA HIS A 49 5.06 -31.44 12.72
C HIS A 49 6.01 -31.39 13.92
N MET A 50 7.28 -31.02 13.70
CA MET A 50 8.24 -30.79 14.78
C MET A 50 7.84 -29.60 15.66
N TRP A 51 7.37 -28.51 15.07
CA TRP A 51 6.89 -27.34 15.79
C TRP A 51 5.65 -27.64 16.60
N GLU A 52 4.66 -28.30 16.00
CA GLU A 52 3.42 -28.68 16.64
C GLU A 52 3.69 -29.60 17.84
N THR A 53 4.53 -30.61 17.66
CA THR A 53 4.85 -31.56 18.72
C THR A 53 5.63 -30.88 19.84
N ARG A 54 6.61 -30.02 19.52
CA ARG A 54 7.34 -29.23 20.52
C ARG A 54 6.44 -28.24 21.27
N LEU A 55 5.52 -27.58 20.58
CA LEU A 55 4.61 -26.61 21.19
C LEU A 55 3.62 -27.30 22.12
N LYS A 56 3.00 -28.42 21.69
CA LYS A 56 2.12 -29.23 22.54
C LYS A 56 2.83 -29.73 23.79
N LEU A 57 4.06 -30.22 23.65
CA LEU A 57 4.88 -30.68 24.78
C LEU A 57 5.26 -29.53 25.73
N ARG A 58 5.57 -28.34 25.20
CA ARG A 58 5.88 -27.15 25.99
C ARG A 58 4.66 -26.63 26.77
N ILE A 59 3.48 -26.66 26.15
CA ILE A 59 2.21 -26.27 26.80
C ILE A 59 1.83 -27.28 27.90
N LEU A 60 2.05 -28.57 27.66
CA LEU A 60 1.73 -29.64 28.62
C LEU A 60 2.84 -29.91 29.65
N GLY A 61 3.95 -29.16 29.62
CA GLY A 61 5.07 -29.29 30.56
C GLY A 61 5.89 -30.58 30.44
N LEU A 62 5.72 -31.35 29.35
CA LEU A 62 6.39 -32.63 29.15
C LEU A 62 7.72 -32.44 28.39
N SER A 63 8.84 -32.82 28.99
CA SER A 63 10.18 -32.46 28.48
C SER A 63 10.76 -33.38 27.39
N LYS A 64 10.14 -34.54 27.10
CA LYS A 64 10.69 -35.52 26.15
C LYS A 64 9.72 -35.77 24.99
N PRO A 65 10.08 -35.41 23.75
CA PRO A 65 9.35 -35.85 22.58
C PRO A 65 9.56 -37.36 22.42
N LYS A 66 8.52 -38.15 22.70
CA LYS A 66 8.49 -39.56 22.33
C LYS A 66 8.35 -39.60 20.81
N GLU A 67 9.42 -40.03 20.13
CA GLU A 67 9.60 -40.16 18.68
C GLU A 67 8.44 -39.65 17.83
N VAL A 68 8.64 -38.46 17.27
CA VAL A 68 7.73 -37.86 16.30
C VAL A 68 7.65 -38.81 15.09
N ALA A 69 6.60 -39.62 15.03
CA ALA A 69 6.37 -40.55 13.94
C ALA A 69 6.35 -39.75 12.64
N LYS A 70 7.34 -39.97 11.77
CA LYS A 70 7.41 -39.29 10.47
C LYS A 70 6.10 -39.57 9.75
N LEU A 71 5.36 -38.50 9.42
CA LEU A 71 4.17 -38.60 8.58
C LEU A 71 4.54 -39.36 7.31
N SER A 72 3.67 -40.26 6.84
CA SER A 72 3.86 -40.97 5.57
C SER A 72 4.24 -39.95 4.48
N GLU A 73 5.29 -40.24 3.72
CA GLU A 73 5.91 -39.25 2.81
C GLU A 73 4.90 -38.63 1.83
N ASP A 74 3.88 -39.40 1.44
CA ASP A 74 2.80 -38.93 0.56
C ASP A 74 1.88 -37.91 1.26
N ALA A 75 1.56 -38.12 2.54
CA ALA A 75 0.76 -37.17 3.32
C ALA A 75 1.52 -35.87 3.60
N ALA A 76 2.83 -35.96 3.85
CA ALA A 76 3.70 -34.79 4.00
C ALA A 76 3.81 -33.99 2.68
N ALA A 77 3.89 -34.68 1.54
CA ALA A 77 3.93 -34.05 0.23
C ALA A 77 2.62 -33.32 -0.12
N ASP A 78 1.47 -33.93 0.18
CA ASP A 78 0.16 -33.30 -0.07
C ASP A 78 -0.05 -32.07 0.80
N LEU A 79 0.32 -32.13 2.09
CA LEU A 79 0.22 -30.99 3.02
C LEU A 79 1.19 -29.86 2.64
N GLY A 80 2.43 -30.21 2.27
CA GLY A 80 3.42 -29.24 1.80
C GLY A 80 3.01 -28.54 0.52
N ALA A 81 2.40 -29.25 -0.44
CA ALA A 81 1.89 -28.66 -1.67
C ALA A 81 0.74 -27.67 -1.42
N GLU A 82 -0.15 -27.98 -0.48
CA GLU A 82 -1.25 -27.09 -0.10
C GLU A 82 -0.75 -25.80 0.55
N MET A 83 0.17 -25.93 1.52
CA MET A 83 0.81 -24.78 2.19
C MET A 83 1.59 -23.89 1.23
N LEU A 84 2.36 -24.48 0.31
CA LEU A 84 3.10 -23.71 -0.69
C LEU A 84 2.17 -22.98 -1.65
N GLY A 85 1.05 -23.59 -2.05
CA GLY A 85 0.05 -22.94 -2.90
C GLY A 85 -0.56 -21.71 -2.25
N GLU A 86 -0.89 -21.79 -0.97
CA GLU A 86 -1.37 -20.65 -0.19
C GLU A 86 -0.30 -19.55 -0.08
N ILE A 87 0.94 -19.90 0.29
CA ILE A 87 2.04 -18.94 0.43
C ILE A 87 2.29 -18.21 -0.89
N LEU A 88 2.35 -18.92 -2.02
CA LEU A 88 2.55 -18.31 -3.33
C LEU A 88 1.43 -17.32 -3.66
N MET A 89 0.17 -17.70 -3.41
CA MET A 89 -0.97 -16.81 -3.66
C MET A 89 -0.96 -15.57 -2.75
N PHE A 90 -0.61 -15.72 -1.48
CA PHE A 90 -0.42 -14.59 -0.58
C PHE A 90 0.72 -13.68 -1.05
N CYS A 91 1.86 -14.25 -1.48
CA CYS A 91 2.97 -13.48 -2.02
C CYS A 91 2.59 -12.73 -3.31
N PHE A 92 1.87 -13.36 -4.24
CA PHE A 92 1.37 -12.69 -5.45
C PHE A 92 0.43 -11.55 -5.11
N GLY A 93 -0.54 -11.77 -4.21
CA GLY A 93 -1.46 -10.73 -3.75
C GLY A 93 -0.73 -9.57 -3.05
N ALA A 94 0.21 -9.88 -2.16
CA ALA A 94 1.02 -8.89 -1.47
C ALA A 94 1.91 -8.09 -2.43
N ALA A 95 2.51 -8.76 -3.44
CA ALA A 95 3.33 -8.10 -4.45
C ALA A 95 2.51 -7.14 -5.31
N ILE A 96 1.31 -7.54 -5.76
CA ILE A 96 0.40 -6.67 -6.51
C ILE A 96 -0.02 -5.48 -5.66
N LEU A 97 -0.45 -5.71 -4.42
CA LEU A 97 -0.87 -4.64 -3.51
C LEU A 97 0.28 -3.67 -3.21
N PHE A 98 1.48 -4.19 -2.97
CA PHE A 98 2.66 -3.37 -2.76
C PHE A 98 3.03 -2.55 -4.01
N TYR A 99 2.89 -3.14 -5.20
CA TYR A 99 3.09 -2.44 -6.46
C TYR A 99 2.06 -1.32 -6.66
N GLU A 100 0.78 -1.58 -6.41
CA GLU A 100 -0.27 -0.55 -6.48
C GLU A 100 -0.04 0.55 -5.45
N TYR A 101 0.33 0.20 -4.22
CA TYR A 101 0.67 1.16 -3.17
C TYR A 101 1.82 2.07 -3.62
N ARG A 102 2.93 1.52 -4.12
CA ARG A 102 4.05 2.32 -4.66
C ARG A 102 3.62 3.22 -5.82
N ARG A 103 2.75 2.71 -6.70
CA ARG A 103 2.23 3.48 -7.83
C ARG A 103 1.32 4.63 -7.35
N GLN A 104 0.48 4.41 -6.35
CA GLN A 104 -0.40 5.42 -5.77
C GLN A 104 0.39 6.48 -5.03
N ALA A 105 1.37 6.09 -4.21
CA ALA A 105 2.24 7.03 -3.49
C ALA A 105 2.96 8.00 -4.43
N ARG A 106 3.45 7.51 -5.58
CA ARG A 106 4.07 8.39 -6.60
C ARG A 106 3.06 9.36 -7.24
N LYS A 107 1.81 8.93 -7.45
CA LYS A 107 0.76 9.84 -7.97
C LYS A 107 0.36 10.89 -6.96
N GLU A 108 0.30 10.53 -5.68
CA GLU A 108 -0.04 11.43 -4.59
C GLU A 108 1.02 12.51 -4.42
N ALA A 109 2.31 12.14 -4.40
CA ALA A 109 3.42 13.11 -4.37
C ALA A 109 3.35 14.13 -5.53
N ASN A 110 3.13 13.67 -6.76
CA ASN A 110 2.98 14.56 -7.91
C ASN A 110 1.75 15.49 -7.79
N LYS A 111 0.69 15.02 -7.12
CA LYS A 111 -0.52 15.82 -6.89
C LYS A 111 -0.28 16.89 -5.84
N GLU A 112 0.41 16.55 -4.75
CA GLU A 112 0.86 17.49 -3.73
C GLU A 112 1.76 18.58 -4.34
N ASP A 113 2.73 18.21 -5.19
CA ASP A 113 3.59 19.17 -5.89
C ASP A 113 2.80 20.15 -6.76
N ASN A 114 1.79 19.67 -7.50
CA ASN A 114 0.96 20.53 -8.34
C ASN A 114 0.06 21.45 -7.49
N ILE A 115 -0.48 20.95 -6.38
CA ILE A 115 -1.25 21.77 -5.44
C ILE A 115 -0.36 22.86 -4.85
N GLN A 116 0.86 22.52 -4.42
CA GLN A 116 1.81 23.47 -3.86
C GLN A 116 2.16 24.58 -4.86
N LYS A 117 2.46 24.23 -6.12
CA LYS A 117 2.69 25.21 -7.19
C LYS A 117 1.51 26.14 -7.40
N THR A 118 0.28 25.62 -7.28
CA THR A 118 -0.94 26.42 -7.43
C THR A 118 -1.09 27.40 -6.27
N PHE A 119 -0.79 26.96 -5.04
CA PHE A 119 -0.77 27.84 -3.86
C PHE A 119 0.29 28.94 -3.97
N ASP A 120 1.49 28.60 -4.43
CA ASP A 120 2.58 29.57 -4.62
C ASP A 120 2.20 30.61 -5.69
N GLU A 121 1.61 30.17 -6.81
CA GLU A 121 1.12 31.03 -7.87
C GLU A 121 0.04 32.01 -7.38
N LEU A 122 -0.97 31.51 -6.66
CA LEU A 122 -2.02 32.35 -6.08
C LEU A 122 -1.45 33.37 -5.08
N THR A 123 -0.47 32.95 -4.27
CA THR A 123 0.20 33.83 -3.30
C THR A 123 0.97 34.94 -4.02
N ASN A 124 1.65 34.63 -5.11
CA ASN A 124 2.34 35.62 -5.94
C ASN A 124 1.37 36.62 -6.55
N GLN A 125 0.24 36.16 -7.09
CA GLN A 125 -0.80 37.04 -7.65
C GLN A 125 -1.39 37.98 -6.59
N ILE A 126 -1.59 37.51 -5.36
CA ILE A 126 -2.05 38.36 -4.24
C ILE A 126 -1.00 39.41 -3.89
N ASN A 127 0.29 39.04 -3.84
CA ASN A 127 1.38 39.98 -3.53
C ASN A 127 1.54 41.04 -4.62
N GLU A 128 1.43 40.64 -5.89
CA GLU A 128 1.45 41.57 -7.02
C GLU A 128 0.28 42.54 -6.94
N LEU A 129 -0.94 42.05 -6.70
CA LEU A 129 -2.13 42.88 -6.54
C LEU A 129 -1.99 43.85 -5.36
N SER A 130 -1.43 43.40 -4.23
CA SER A 130 -1.14 44.25 -3.07
C SER A 130 -0.16 45.37 -3.43
N THR A 131 0.89 45.05 -4.20
CA THR A 131 1.88 46.03 -4.67
C THR A 131 1.23 47.07 -5.58
N LEU A 132 0.38 46.64 -6.52
CA LEU A 132 -0.38 47.53 -7.40
C LEU A 132 -1.28 48.48 -6.60
N ILE A 133 -1.97 47.98 -5.57
CA ILE A 133 -2.80 48.81 -4.68
C ILE A 133 -1.96 49.88 -3.98
N GLN A 134 -0.81 49.51 -3.42
CA GLN A 134 0.09 50.47 -2.75
C GLN A 134 0.59 51.57 -3.70
N ILE A 135 0.90 51.20 -4.95
CA ILE A 135 1.30 52.15 -6.00
C ILE A 135 0.14 53.10 -6.33
N HIS A 136 -1.07 52.57 -6.48
CA HIS A 136 -2.26 53.38 -6.74
C HIS A 136 -2.56 54.36 -5.61
N GLU A 137 -2.44 53.96 -4.35
CA GLU A 137 -2.59 54.84 -3.20
C GLU A 137 -1.51 55.94 -3.15
N ALA A 138 -0.26 55.62 -3.50
CA ALA A 138 0.81 56.61 -3.59
C ALA A 138 0.49 57.66 -4.67
N ARG A 139 0.02 57.23 -5.85
CA ARG A 139 -0.38 58.13 -6.94
C ARG A 139 -1.57 59.01 -6.57
N LEU A 140 -2.57 58.46 -5.87
CA LEU A 140 -3.71 59.26 -5.37
C LEU A 140 -3.24 60.37 -4.42
N ARG A 141 -2.35 60.05 -3.47
CA ARG A 141 -1.78 61.05 -2.55
C ARG A 141 -1.04 62.17 -3.28
N GLU A 142 -0.32 61.85 -4.36
CA GLU A 142 0.36 62.84 -5.20
C GLU A 142 -0.65 63.77 -5.90
N HIS A 143 -1.69 63.21 -6.54
CA HIS A 143 -2.74 64.01 -7.17
C HIS A 143 -3.45 64.92 -6.17
N THR A 144 -3.79 64.43 -4.97
CA THR A 144 -4.41 65.26 -3.92
C THR A 144 -3.50 66.43 -3.51
N ARG A 145 -2.18 66.19 -3.38
CA ARG A 145 -1.21 67.26 -3.07
C ARG A 145 -1.14 68.32 -4.17
N LEU A 146 -1.14 67.91 -5.45
CA LEU A 146 -1.13 68.84 -6.57
C LEU A 146 -2.41 69.67 -6.62
N MET A 147 -3.57 69.06 -6.42
CA MET A 147 -4.86 69.77 -6.34
C MET A 147 -4.86 70.80 -5.20
N ALA A 148 -4.38 70.43 -4.01
CA ALA A 148 -4.30 71.35 -2.88
C ALA A 148 -3.42 72.58 -3.16
N LYS A 149 -2.31 72.40 -3.90
CA LYS A 149 -1.42 73.50 -4.29
C LYS A 149 -2.08 74.45 -5.30
N ILE A 150 -2.79 73.91 -6.29
CA ILE A 150 -3.52 74.73 -7.27
C ILE A 150 -4.62 75.55 -6.56
N THR A 151 -5.39 74.93 -5.67
CA THR A 151 -6.43 75.63 -4.90
C THR A 151 -5.86 76.70 -3.97
N SER A 152 -4.66 76.50 -3.39
CA SER A 152 -4.02 77.55 -2.59
C SER A 152 -3.52 78.74 -3.41
N ASP A 153 -3.06 78.49 -4.65
CA ASP A 153 -2.64 79.55 -5.56
C ASP A 153 -3.85 80.39 -6.04
N GLU A 154 -5.00 79.75 -6.32
CA GLU A 154 -6.26 80.45 -6.66
C GLU A 154 -6.83 81.33 -5.53
N HIS A 155 -6.49 81.06 -4.26
CA HIS A 155 -7.00 81.82 -3.11
C HIS A 155 -6.09 83.01 -2.73
N CYS A 156 -4.94 83.16 -3.41
CA CYS A 156 -3.95 84.22 -3.15
C CYS A 156 -3.96 85.35 -4.21
N GLU A 157 -4.73 85.18 -5.30
CA GLU A 157 -5.14 86.24 -6.24
C GLU A 157 -6.49 86.85 -5.85
#